data_AF-H1PM01-F1
#
_entry.id   AF-H1PM01-F1
#
_cell.length_a   1.000
_cell.length_b   1.000
_cell.length_c   1.000
_cell.angle_alpha   90.00
_cell.angle_beta   90.00
_cell.angle_gamma   90.00
#
_symmetry.space_group_name_H-M   'P 1'
#
loop_
_entity.id
_entity.type
_entity.pdbx_description
1 polymer ?
#
loop_
_entity_poly.entity_id
_entity_poly.type
_entity_poly.pdbx_seq_one_letter_code
_entity_poly.pdbx_strand_id
1 'polypeptide(L)'
;MDKRLEKAKKEIQKQNAILSSINLLLILSVLNLRHLTNGYKNDNFASFMKGFYLGFVIIVGIIVMSYLVRNIKYAKNEKALIRIYNEIHDERKAKIAGMATKRAMLISIYTMLAMSVIFSYINLYMFIGALITTLLLSLITFACLFYYKRNYTDDI
;
A
#
# COMPACT_ATOMS: atom_id res chain seq x y z
N MET A 1 -1.63 17.19 29.84
CA MET A 1 -2.28 16.58 28.66
C MET A 1 -2.19 15.07 28.82
N ASP A 2 -3.27 14.33 28.60
CA ASP A 2 -3.36 12.90 28.91
C ASP A 2 -2.32 12.09 28.09
N LYS A 3 -1.50 11.24 28.73
CA LYS A 3 -0.38 10.52 28.07
C LYS A 3 -0.86 9.68 26.88
N ARG A 4 -2.09 9.17 26.94
CA ARG A 4 -2.73 8.40 25.86
C ARG A 4 -3.09 9.27 24.66
N LEU A 5 -3.60 10.47 24.92
CA LEU A 5 -3.95 11.43 23.87
C LEU A 5 -2.70 11.88 23.10
N GLU A 6 -1.58 12.10 23.79
CA GLU A 6 -0.32 12.46 23.13
C GLU A 6 0.21 11.34 22.22
N LYS A 7 0.14 10.08 22.66
CA LYS A 7 0.48 8.92 21.84
C LYS A 7 -0.41 8.83 20.60
N ALA A 8 -1.73 8.97 20.78
CA ALA A 8 -2.68 8.94 19.67
C ALA A 8 -2.44 10.06 18.64
N LYS A 9 -2.12 11.28 19.10
CA LYS A 9 -1.76 12.41 18.22
C LYS A 9 -0.48 12.11 17.43
N LYS A 10 0.58 11.59 18.06
CA LYS A 10 1.83 11.22 17.39
C LYS A 10 1.63 10.13 16.35
N GLU A 11 0.82 9.12 16.64
CA GLU A 11 0.56 8.03 15.72
C GLU A 11 -0.24 8.48 14.49
N ILE A 12 -1.30 9.28 14.67
CA ILE A 12 -2.02 9.87 13.53
C ILE A 12 -1.11 10.79 12.71
N GLN A 13 -0.23 11.57 13.33
CA GLN A 13 0.76 12.37 12.61
C GLN A 13 1.68 11.50 11.76
N LYS A 14 2.18 10.40 12.31
CA LYS A 14 3.01 9.43 11.55
C LYS A 14 2.22 8.81 10.39
N GLN A 15 0.98 8.40 10.62
CA GLN A 15 0.11 7.88 9.55
C GLN A 15 -0.13 8.93 8.46
N ASN A 16 -0.40 10.19 8.83
CA ASN A 16 -0.58 11.28 7.88
C ASN A 16 0.68 11.59 7.08
N ALA A 17 1.86 11.48 7.69
CA ALA A 17 3.14 11.63 7.00
C ALA A 17 3.33 10.55 5.93
N ILE A 18 3.01 9.28 6.27
CA ILE A 18 3.07 8.15 5.32
C ILE A 18 2.05 8.33 4.19
N LEU A 19 0.79 8.68 4.50
CA LEU A 19 -0.23 8.89 3.49
C LEU A 19 0.11 10.08 2.58
N SER A 20 0.68 11.15 3.14
CA SER A 20 1.15 12.31 2.37
C SER A 20 2.33 11.95 1.46
N SER A 21 3.28 11.13 1.92
CA SER A 21 4.40 10.70 1.08
C SER A 21 3.94 9.79 -0.06
N ILE A 22 2.97 8.91 0.17
CA ILE A 22 2.32 8.12 -0.89
C ILE A 22 1.68 9.03 -1.93
N ASN A 23 0.92 10.04 -1.51
CA ASN A 23 0.31 11.00 -2.44
C ASN A 23 1.37 11.78 -3.24
N LEU A 24 2.48 12.18 -2.61
CA LEU A 24 3.58 12.84 -3.32
C LEU A 24 4.19 11.93 -4.39
N LEU A 25 4.42 10.65 -4.06
CA LEU A 25 4.91 9.66 -5.02
C LEU A 25 3.95 9.46 -6.19
N LEU A 26 2.64 9.41 -5.94
CA LEU A 26 1.61 9.32 -6.99
C LEU A 26 1.62 10.56 -7.91
N ILE A 27 1.82 11.76 -7.35
CA ILE A 27 1.94 12.98 -8.15
C ILE A 27 3.21 12.94 -9.02
N LEU A 28 4.36 12.62 -8.42
CA LEU A 28 5.63 12.50 -9.13
C LEU A 28 5.58 11.45 -10.25
N SER A 29 4.85 10.37 -10.02
CA SER A 29 4.72 9.30 -11.01
C SER A 29 3.85 9.72 -12.21
N VAL A 30 2.82 10.54 -11.99
CA VAL A 30 2.03 11.16 -13.08
C VAL A 30 2.85 12.19 -13.86
N LEU A 31 3.68 12.99 -13.18
CA LEU A 31 4.57 13.95 -13.86
C LEU A 31 5.57 13.24 -14.79
N ASN A 32 6.02 12.05 -14.41
CA ASN A 32 6.92 11.20 -15.21
C ASN A 32 6.19 10.32 -16.25
N LEU A 33 4.86 10.40 -16.37
CA LEU A 33 4.07 9.53 -17.23
C LEU A 33 4.45 9.63 -18.73
N ARG A 34 4.90 10.82 -19.16
CA ARG A 34 5.40 11.02 -20.54
C ARG A 34 6.62 10.15 -20.85
N HIS A 35 7.56 10.02 -19.91
CA HIS A 35 8.70 9.13 -20.10
C HIS A 35 8.31 7.66 -20.13
N LEU A 36 7.32 7.26 -19.33
CA LEU A 36 6.83 5.89 -19.30
C LEU A 36 6.16 5.47 -20.62
N THR A 37 5.45 6.39 -21.26
CA THR A 37 4.61 6.11 -22.45
C THR A 37 5.34 6.26 -23.78
N ASN A 38 6.40 7.08 -23.84
CA ASN A 38 7.24 7.24 -25.03
C ASN A 38 8.05 5.98 -25.40
N GLY A 39 8.15 4.99 -24.50
CA GLY A 39 8.83 3.72 -24.76
C GLY A 39 8.00 2.71 -25.57
N TYR A 40 6.70 2.96 -25.77
CA TYR A 40 5.83 2.06 -26.51
C TYR A 40 5.91 2.34 -28.02
N LYS A 41 6.12 1.28 -28.80
CA LYS A 41 6.15 1.36 -30.29
C LYS A 41 4.76 1.47 -30.93
N ASN A 42 3.69 1.14 -30.20
CA ASN A 42 2.32 1.15 -30.69
C ASN A 42 1.53 2.26 -29.99
N ASP A 43 1.11 3.27 -30.75
CA ASP A 43 0.44 4.46 -30.24
C ASP A 43 -0.91 4.17 -29.57
N ASN A 44 -1.69 3.24 -30.12
CA ASN A 44 -2.97 2.83 -29.54
C ASN A 44 -2.77 2.16 -28.17
N PHE A 45 -1.77 1.27 -28.08
CA PHE A 45 -1.42 0.62 -26.83
C PHE A 45 -0.85 1.62 -25.81
N ALA A 46 -0.02 2.57 -26.25
CA ALA A 46 0.52 3.63 -25.42
C ALA A 46 -0.61 4.50 -24.81
N SER A 47 -1.60 4.88 -25.63
CA SER A 47 -2.77 5.66 -25.22
C SER A 47 -3.62 4.89 -24.20
N PHE A 48 -3.87 3.60 -24.43
CA PHE A 48 -4.57 2.73 -23.48
C PHE A 48 -3.83 2.64 -22.14
N MET A 49 -2.53 2.35 -22.16
CA MET A 49 -1.70 2.22 -20.94
C MET A 49 -1.66 3.53 -20.15
N LYS A 50 -1.61 4.67 -20.84
CA LYS A 50 -1.72 5.99 -20.22
C LYS A 50 -3.04 6.17 -19.49
N GLY A 51 -4.16 5.82 -20.13
CA GLY A 51 -5.49 5.90 -19.54
C GLY A 51 -5.66 4.96 -18.32
N PHE A 52 -5.23 3.71 -18.46
CA PHE A 52 -5.23 2.74 -17.36
C PHE A 52 -4.42 3.24 -16.16
N TYR A 53 -3.20 3.72 -16.40
CA TYR A 53 -2.32 4.22 -15.35
C TYR A 53 -2.92 5.44 -14.63
N LEU A 54 -3.46 6.41 -15.37
CA LEU A 54 -4.12 7.57 -14.78
C LEU A 54 -5.34 7.16 -13.95
N GLY A 55 -6.17 6.25 -14.45
CA GLY A 55 -7.32 5.71 -13.70
C GLY A 55 -6.89 5.06 -12.39
N PHE A 56 -5.84 4.24 -12.42
CA PHE A 56 -5.26 3.62 -11.23
C PHE A 56 -4.78 4.66 -10.20
N VAL A 57 -4.00 5.65 -10.64
CA VAL A 57 -3.50 6.72 -9.75
C VAL A 57 -4.65 7.50 -9.12
N ILE A 58 -5.69 7.82 -9.89
CA ILE A 58 -6.87 8.54 -9.38
C ILE A 58 -7.58 7.72 -8.29
N ILE A 59 -7.84 6.43 -8.53
CA ILE A 59 -8.52 5.57 -7.55
C ILE A 59 -7.71 5.48 -6.25
N VAL A 60 -6.40 5.20 -6.35
CA VAL A 60 -5.53 5.12 -5.18
C VAL A 60 -5.46 6.47 -4.46
N GLY A 61 -5.35 7.57 -5.22
CA GLY A 61 -5.34 8.93 -4.69
C GLY A 61 -6.62 9.26 -3.91
N ILE A 62 -7.79 8.89 -4.42
CA ILE A 62 -9.08 9.06 -3.71
C ILE A 62 -9.09 8.29 -2.40
N ILE A 63 -8.60 7.04 -2.40
CA ILE A 63 -8.52 6.22 -1.18
C ILE A 63 -7.61 6.89 -0.14
N VAL A 64 -6.38 7.25 -0.53
CA VAL A 64 -5.39 7.90 0.36
C VAL A 64 -5.93 9.22 0.91
N MET A 65 -6.54 10.04 0.05
CA MET A 65 -7.18 11.30 0.45
C MET A 65 -8.34 11.09 1.43
N SER A 66 -9.15 10.04 1.23
CA SER A 66 -10.24 9.70 2.14
C SER A 66 -9.72 9.38 3.54
N TYR A 67 -8.61 8.63 3.65
CA TYR A 67 -7.95 8.37 4.92
C TYR A 67 -7.33 9.63 5.55
N LEU A 68 -6.71 10.50 4.76
CA LEU A 68 -6.16 11.77 5.26
C LEU A 68 -7.26 12.68 5.82
N VAL A 69 -8.35 12.87 5.09
CA VAL A 69 -9.50 13.68 5.55
C VAL A 69 -10.08 13.10 6.82
N ARG A 70 -10.24 11.77 6.87
CA ARG A 70 -10.69 11.05 8.06
C ARG A 70 -9.77 11.31 9.26
N ASN A 71 -8.46 11.18 9.08
CA ASN A 71 -7.47 11.40 10.13
C ASN A 71 -7.45 12.85 10.63
N ILE A 72 -7.58 13.84 9.72
CA ILE A 72 -7.69 15.26 10.09
C ILE A 72 -8.95 15.52 10.92
N LYS A 73 -10.10 14.92 10.55
CA LYS A 73 -11.35 15.04 11.33
C LYS A 73 -11.18 14.49 12.74
N TYR A 74 -10.51 13.36 12.91
CA TYR A 74 -10.26 12.78 14.23
C TYR A 74 -9.24 13.56 15.04
N ALA A 75 -8.18 14.07 14.41
CA ALA A 75 -7.19 14.90 15.10
C ALA A 75 -7.78 16.18 15.72
N LYS A 76 -8.87 16.70 15.14
CA LYS A 76 -9.60 17.88 15.66
C LYS A 76 -10.49 17.58 16.88
N ASN A 77 -10.88 16.32 17.11
CA ASN A 77 -11.78 15.93 18.20
C ASN A 77 -11.12 14.88 19.09
N GLU A 78 -10.71 15.28 20.28
CA GLU A 78 -9.96 14.44 21.22
C GLU A 78 -10.73 13.17 21.64
N LYS A 79 -12.05 13.24 21.81
CA LYS A 79 -12.89 12.07 22.12
C LYS A 79 -12.93 11.08 20.96
N ALA A 80 -13.06 11.58 19.73
CA ALA A 80 -13.05 10.75 18.53
C ALA A 80 -11.66 10.14 18.27
N LEU A 81 -10.59 10.89 18.54
CA LEU A 81 -9.21 10.44 18.42
C LEU A 81 -8.92 9.27 19.36
N ILE A 82 -9.30 9.38 20.62
CA ILE A 82 -9.11 8.32 21.62
C ILE A 82 -9.96 7.08 21.26
N ARG A 83 -11.22 7.29 20.85
CA ARG A 83 -12.10 6.17 20.43
C ARG A 83 -11.45 5.34 19.33
N ILE A 84 -10.86 6.00 18.33
CA ILE A 84 -10.26 5.31 17.18
C ILE A 84 -8.90 4.74 17.50
N TYR A 85 -8.12 5.40 18.34
CA TYR A 85 -6.90 4.83 18.87
C TYR A 85 -7.17 3.50 19.58
N ASN A 86 -8.20 3.45 20.43
CA ASN A 86 -8.63 2.23 21.10
C ASN A 86 -9.14 1.18 20.11
N GLU A 87 -9.86 1.60 19.07
CA GLU A 87 -10.37 0.70 18.04
C GLU A 87 -9.26 0.08 17.18
N ILE A 88 -8.20 0.83 16.88
CA ILE A 88 -7.03 0.36 16.14
C ILE A 88 -6.22 -0.65 16.98
N HIS A 89 -6.13 -0.39 18.29
CA HIS A 89 -5.41 -1.25 19.24
C HIS A 89 -6.29 -2.37 19.84
N ASP A 90 -7.51 -2.55 19.34
CA ASP A 90 -8.37 -3.67 19.73
C ASP A 90 -7.73 -4.97 19.23
N GLU A 91 -7.25 -5.79 20.18
CA GLU A 91 -6.53 -7.04 19.91
C GLU A 91 -7.33 -7.98 19.00
N ARG A 92 -8.66 -8.00 19.11
CA ARG A 92 -9.50 -8.84 18.27
C ARG A 92 -9.47 -8.38 16.82
N LYS A 93 -9.55 -7.07 16.59
CA LYS A 93 -9.47 -6.48 15.24
C LYS A 93 -8.07 -6.65 14.66
N ALA A 94 -7.03 -6.46 15.48
CA ALA A 94 -5.64 -6.66 15.08
C ALA A 94 -5.39 -8.11 14.63
N LYS A 95 -5.91 -9.10 15.37
CA LYS A 95 -5.77 -10.52 15.01
C LYS A 95 -6.48 -10.87 13.70
N ILE A 96 -7.72 -10.38 13.49
CA ILE A 96 -8.47 -10.58 12.24
C ILE A 96 -7.74 -9.92 11.06
N ALA A 97 -7.32 -8.67 11.22
CA ALA A 97 -6.59 -7.93 10.21
C ALA A 97 -5.25 -8.59 9.86
N GLY A 98 -4.52 -9.11 10.85
CA GLY A 98 -3.27 -9.85 10.64
C GLY A 98 -3.49 -11.13 9.83
N MET A 99 -4.52 -11.92 10.16
CA MET A 99 -4.86 -13.13 9.40
C MET A 99 -5.29 -12.81 7.96
N ALA A 100 -6.11 -11.77 7.77
CA ALA A 100 -6.53 -11.32 6.45
C ALA A 100 -5.34 -10.82 5.62
N THR A 101 -4.45 -10.03 6.22
CA THR A 101 -3.25 -9.48 5.57
C THR A 101 -2.29 -10.58 5.14
N LYS A 102 -2.04 -11.58 6.00
CA LYS A 102 -1.21 -12.74 5.64
C LYS A 102 -1.79 -13.49 4.44
N ARG A 103 -3.10 -13.73 4.42
CA ARG A 103 -3.77 -14.36 3.27
C ARG A 103 -3.69 -13.50 2.01
N ALA A 104 -3.91 -12.19 2.14
CA ALA A 104 -3.84 -11.25 1.03
C ALA A 104 -2.42 -11.19 0.41
N MET A 105 -1.36 -11.20 1.23
CA MET A 105 0.03 -11.25 0.77
C MET A 105 0.35 -12.54 0.01
N LEU A 106 -0.16 -13.69 0.46
CA LEU A 106 0.02 -14.95 -0.27
C LEU A 106 -0.74 -14.95 -1.60
N ILE A 107 -2.00 -14.47 -1.59
CA ILE A 107 -2.81 -14.37 -2.81
C ILE A 107 -2.12 -13.46 -3.82
N SER A 108 -1.60 -12.30 -3.40
CA SER A 108 -0.93 -11.38 -4.33
C SER A 108 0.33 -11.98 -4.94
N ILE A 109 1.13 -12.75 -4.18
CA ILE A 109 2.28 -13.49 -4.72
C ILE A 109 1.82 -14.50 -5.77
N TYR A 110 0.80 -15.31 -5.50
CA TYR A 110 0.29 -16.28 -6.48
C TYR A 110 -0.28 -15.62 -7.73
N THR A 111 -1.02 -14.53 -7.58
CA THR A 111 -1.53 -13.76 -8.72
C THR A 111 -0.37 -13.22 -9.56
N MET A 112 0.69 -12.71 -8.94
CA MET A 112 1.82 -12.15 -9.67
C MET A 112 2.68 -13.22 -10.36
N LEU A 113 2.79 -14.41 -9.77
CA LEU A 113 3.36 -15.59 -10.44
C LEU A 113 2.54 -15.98 -11.68
N ALA A 114 1.21 -16.06 -11.57
CA ALA A 114 0.34 -16.37 -12.70
C ALA A 114 0.47 -15.33 -13.82
N MET A 115 0.50 -14.04 -13.47
CA MET A 115 0.75 -12.95 -14.42
C MET A 115 2.13 -13.05 -15.10
N SER A 116 3.15 -13.52 -14.37
CA SER A 116 4.49 -13.71 -14.94
C SER A 116 4.46 -14.77 -16.04
N VAL A 117 3.75 -15.89 -15.83
CA VAL A 117 3.56 -16.92 -16.87
C VAL A 117 2.88 -16.33 -18.10
N ILE A 118 1.82 -15.54 -17.93
CA ILE A 118 1.15 -14.87 -19.05
C ILE A 118 2.11 -13.94 -19.79
N PHE A 119 2.87 -13.10 -19.07
CA PHE A 119 3.83 -12.18 -19.69
C PHE A 119 4.99 -12.87 -20.41
N SER A 120 5.33 -14.11 -20.04
CA SER A 120 6.35 -14.91 -20.74
C SER A 120 6.01 -15.16 -22.21
N TYR A 121 4.71 -15.23 -22.55
CA TYR A 121 4.25 -15.39 -23.92
C TYR A 121 4.20 -14.07 -24.71
N ILE A 122 4.27 -12.92 -24.03
CA ILE A 122 4.12 -11.60 -24.66
C ILE A 122 5.48 -10.94 -24.89
N ASN A 123 6.31 -10.84 -23.87
CA ASN A 123 7.59 -10.13 -23.95
C ASN A 123 8.55 -10.50 -22.82
N LEU A 124 9.82 -10.79 -23.16
CA LEU A 124 10.89 -11.11 -22.21
C LEU A 124 11.08 -10.04 -21.11
N TYR A 125 11.04 -8.75 -21.46
CA TYR A 125 11.21 -7.66 -20.49
C TYR A 125 10.05 -7.60 -19.49
N MET A 126 8.81 -7.83 -19.94
CA MET A 126 7.65 -7.87 -19.05
C MET A 126 7.68 -9.09 -18.13
N PHE A 127 8.14 -10.24 -18.66
CA PHE A 127 8.35 -11.45 -17.86
C PHE A 127 9.39 -11.24 -16.76
N ILE A 128 10.58 -10.74 -17.12
CA ILE A 128 11.65 -10.46 -16.15
C ILE A 128 11.19 -9.43 -15.12
N GLY A 129 10.51 -8.36 -15.55
CA GLY A 129 9.98 -7.35 -14.64
C GLY A 129 8.98 -7.92 -13.63
N ALA A 130 8.08 -8.81 -14.07
CA ALA A 130 7.12 -9.46 -13.18
C ALA A 130 7.78 -10.46 -12.22
N LEU A 131 8.83 -11.17 -12.65
CA LEU A 131 9.62 -12.04 -11.76
C LEU A 131 10.34 -11.23 -10.68
N ILE A 132 11.02 -10.13 -11.05
CA ILE A 132 11.69 -9.24 -10.08
C ILE A 132 10.68 -8.69 -9.08
N THR A 133 9.52 -8.24 -9.55
CA THR A 133 8.48 -7.69 -8.68
C THR A 133 7.92 -8.74 -7.72
N THR A 134 7.71 -9.97 -8.20
CA THR A 134 7.26 -11.10 -7.38
C THR A 134 8.30 -11.47 -6.31
N LEU A 135 9.59 -11.48 -6.67
CA LEU A 135 10.68 -11.71 -5.73
C LEU A 135 10.74 -10.62 -4.65
N LEU A 136 10.64 -9.35 -5.04
CA LEU A 136 10.59 -8.24 -4.09
C LEU A 136 9.39 -8.34 -3.13
N LEU A 137 8.20 -8.65 -3.66
CA LEU A 137 7.00 -8.83 -2.83
C LEU A 137 7.15 -9.99 -1.85
N SER A 138 7.79 -11.08 -2.28
CA SER A 138 8.10 -12.24 -1.44
C SER A 138 9.10 -11.89 -0.33
N LEU A 139 10.15 -11.13 -0.66
CA LEU A 139 11.14 -10.66 0.31
C LEU A 139 10.52 -9.70 1.34
N ILE A 140 9.67 -8.76 0.91
CA ILE A 140 8.94 -7.86 1.81
C ILE A 140 8.05 -8.69 2.74
N THR A 141 7.29 -9.64 2.19
CA THR A 141 6.41 -10.51 2.98
C THR A 141 7.22 -11.32 4.01
N PHE A 142 8.37 -11.87 3.60
CA PHE A 142 9.27 -12.60 4.49
C PHE A 142 9.85 -11.72 5.59
N ALA A 143 10.33 -10.51 5.24
CA ALA A 143 10.86 -9.55 6.20
C ALA A 143 9.80 -9.12 7.22
N CYS A 144 8.56 -8.87 6.77
CA CYS A 144 7.44 -8.57 7.65
C CYS A 144 7.13 -9.74 8.59
N LEU A 145 7.02 -10.97 8.06
CA LEU A 145 6.78 -12.16 8.88
C LEU A 145 7.91 -12.39 9.90
N PHE A 146 9.17 -12.19 9.50
CA PHE A 146 10.32 -12.32 10.38
C PHE A 146 10.32 -11.26 11.50
N TYR A 147 10.07 -9.99 11.15
CA TYR A 147 9.92 -8.90 12.12
C TYR A 147 8.82 -9.20 13.13
N TYR A 148 7.65 -9.66 12.66
CA TYR A 148 6.56 -10.02 13.56
C TYR A 148 6.89 -11.22 14.44
N LYS A 149 7.51 -12.27 13.87
CA LYS A 149 7.93 -13.44 14.64
C LYS A 149 8.87 -13.07 15.78
N ARG A 150 9.84 -12.19 15.50
CA ARG A 150 10.86 -11.78 16.48
C ARG A 150 10.32 -10.88 17.59
N ASN A 151 9.32 -10.04 17.32
CA ASN A 151 8.87 -9.03 18.29
C ASN A 151 7.56 -9.39 19.01
N TYR A 152 6.83 -10.42 18.56
CA TYR A 152 5.47 -10.71 19.05
C TYR A 152 5.17 -12.20 19.26
N THR A 153 6.15 -13.10 19.15
CA THR A 153 5.93 -14.57 19.34
C THR A 153 6.44 -15.08 20.69
N ASP A 154 6.83 -14.21 21.61
CA ASP A 154 7.19 -14.59 22.98
C ASP A 154 5.97 -14.78 23.91
N ASP A 155 4.73 -14.59 23.40
CA ASP A 155 3.46 -14.74 24.15
C ASP A 155 2.59 -15.91 23.60
N ILE A 156 3.16 -17.11 23.47
CA ILE A 156 2.39 -18.37 23.38
C ILE A 156 2.96 -19.39 24.36
#